data_AF-A0A380WAN1-F1
#
_entry.id   AF-A0A380WAN1-F1
#
_cell.length_a   1.000
_cell.length_b   1.000
_cell.length_c   1.000
_cell.angle_alpha   90.00
_cell.angle_beta   90.00
_cell.angle_gamma   90.00
#
_symmetry.space_group_name_H-M   'P 1'
#
loop_
_entity.id
_entity.type
_entity.pdbx_description
1 polymer ?
#
loop_
_entity_poly.entity_id
_entity_poly.type
_entity_poly.pdbx_seq_one_letter_code
_entity_poly.pdbx_strand_id
1 'polypeptide(L)'
;MNPIPISAAKRLANEYGYDQVIVYARKVGESPDPHGEHMTTYGVNTEHCDVAARIGDFLKYEIMGWDMGGSPADRVLSELMDRRLLNDVDDDLWPEIAKAVIKAVRG
;
A
#
# COMPACT_ATOMS: atom_id res chain seq x y z
N MET A 1 -10.89 -13.40 -8.98
CA MET A 1 -10.90 -12.40 -10.08
C MET A 1 -9.49 -12.27 -10.61
N ASN A 2 -9.33 -11.93 -11.89
CA ASN A 2 -8.01 -11.70 -12.43
C ASN A 2 -7.55 -10.27 -12.08
N PRO A 3 -6.31 -10.08 -11.60
CA PRO A 3 -5.78 -8.75 -11.33
C PRO A 3 -5.69 -7.94 -12.64
N ILE A 4 -5.96 -6.64 -12.55
CA ILE A 4 -5.75 -5.74 -13.69
C ILE A 4 -4.23 -5.54 -13.85
N PRO A 5 -3.61 -5.94 -14.97
CA PRO A 5 -2.17 -5.83 -15.11
C PRO A 5 -1.73 -4.36 -15.25
N ILE A 6 -0.49 -4.06 -14.87
CA ILE A 6 0.11 -2.73 -15.04
C ILE A 6 0.11 -2.27 -16.51
N SER A 7 0.17 -3.20 -17.47
CA SER A 7 0.07 -2.88 -18.90
C SER A 7 -1.26 -2.24 -19.29
N ALA A 8 -2.37 -2.55 -18.58
CA ALA A 8 -3.65 -1.90 -18.80
C ALA A 8 -3.64 -0.45 -18.29
N ALA A 9 -3.06 -0.20 -17.11
CA ALA A 9 -2.89 1.15 -16.58
C ALA A 9 -1.94 1.99 -17.46
N LYS A 10 -0.84 1.40 -17.95
CA LYS A 10 0.07 2.02 -18.92
C LYS A 10 -0.64 2.40 -20.22
N ARG A 11 -1.50 1.53 -20.74
CA ARG A 11 -2.29 1.85 -21.93
C ARG A 11 -3.17 3.09 -21.72
N LEU A 12 -3.89 3.16 -20.60
CA LEU A 12 -4.70 4.32 -20.25
C LEU A 12 -3.86 5.60 -20.15
N ALA A 13 -2.70 5.51 -19.50
CA ALA A 13 -1.76 6.63 -19.39
C ALA A 13 -1.36 7.17 -20.77
N ASN A 14 -0.97 6.28 -21.68
CA ASN A 14 -0.57 6.64 -23.04
C ASN A 14 -1.74 7.16 -23.90
N GLU A 15 -2.92 6.57 -23.76
CA GLU A 15 -4.10 6.91 -24.56
C GLU A 15 -4.64 8.29 -24.22
N TYR A 16 -4.58 8.68 -22.95
CA TYR A 16 -5.12 9.96 -22.47
C TYR A 16 -4.06 11.00 -22.08
N GLY A 17 -2.77 10.68 -22.21
CA GLY A 17 -1.67 11.62 -21.95
C GLY A 17 -1.41 11.92 -20.47
N TYR A 18 -1.59 10.93 -19.59
CA TYR A 18 -1.32 11.07 -18.16
C TYR A 18 0.04 10.46 -17.76
N ASP A 19 0.75 11.12 -16.85
CA ASP A 19 2.02 10.61 -16.30
C ASP A 19 1.83 9.61 -15.14
N GLN A 20 0.64 9.61 -14.52
CA GLN A 20 0.26 8.72 -13.42
C GLN A 20 -1.18 8.23 -13.63
N VAL A 21 -1.42 6.94 -13.41
CA VAL A 21 -2.75 6.32 -13.49
C VAL A 21 -2.94 5.38 -12.31
N ILE A 22 -4.05 5.55 -11.60
CA ILE A 22 -4.51 4.64 -10.54
C ILE A 22 -5.82 4.02 -11.02
N VAL A 23 -5.86 2.70 -11.14
CA VAL A 23 -7.06 1.95 -11.51
C VAL A 23 -7.59 1.24 -10.28
N TYR A 24 -8.79 1.61 -9.85
CA TYR A 24 -9.55 0.91 -8.82
C TYR A 24 -10.70 0.15 -9.46
N ALA A 25 -10.91 -1.10 -9.04
CA ALA A 25 -12.01 -1.93 -9.49
C ALA A 25 -12.62 -2.70 -8.32
N ARG A 26 -13.95 -2.81 -8.32
CA ARG A 26 -14.73 -3.54 -7.32
C ARG A 26 -15.78 -4.39 -8.02
N LYS A 27 -15.89 -5.66 -7.66
CA LYS A 27 -16.97 -6.53 -8.13
C LYS A 27 -18.10 -6.55 -7.11
N VAL A 28 -19.28 -6.08 -7.48
CA VAL A 28 -20.47 -6.00 -6.60
C VAL A 28 -21.45 -7.16 -6.86
N GLY A 29 -22.22 -7.55 -5.85
CA GLY A 29 -23.42 -8.41 -6.03
C GLY A 29 -23.22 -9.92 -5.99
N GLU A 30 -22.07 -10.44 -5.52
CA GLU A 30 -21.85 -11.88 -5.31
C GLU A 30 -21.61 -12.21 -3.82
N SER A 31 -22.00 -13.42 -3.42
CA SER A 31 -21.85 -13.99 -2.06
C SER A 31 -20.69 -15.00 -2.02
N PRO A 32 -19.94 -15.13 -0.91
CA PRO A 32 -20.04 -14.35 0.32
C PRO A 32 -19.38 -12.98 0.21
N ASP A 33 -19.85 -12.05 1.03
CA ASP A 33 -19.14 -10.81 1.34
C ASP A 33 -17.83 -11.18 2.07
N PRO A 34 -16.64 -10.75 1.61
CA PRO A 34 -16.37 -9.48 0.94
C PRO A 34 -16.36 -9.55 -0.59
N HIS A 35 -17.03 -8.60 -1.21
CA HIS A 35 -16.80 -8.19 -2.59
C HIS A 35 -15.32 -7.98 -2.86
N GLY A 36 -14.75 -8.63 -3.87
CA GLY A 36 -13.33 -8.46 -4.11
C GLY A 36 -13.03 -7.16 -4.84
N GLU A 37 -11.99 -6.51 -4.34
CA GLU A 37 -11.50 -5.21 -4.78
C GLU A 37 -10.08 -5.36 -5.31
N HIS A 38 -9.71 -4.48 -6.23
CA HIS A 38 -8.41 -4.53 -6.90
C HIS A 38 -7.91 -3.12 -7.16
N MET A 39 -6.60 -2.91 -7.02
CA MET A 39 -5.97 -1.64 -7.35
C MET A 39 -4.64 -1.85 -8.05
N THR A 40 -4.46 -1.16 -9.18
CA THR A 40 -3.22 -1.11 -9.94
C THR A 40 -2.78 0.33 -10.10
N THR A 41 -1.52 0.61 -9.81
CA THR A 41 -0.90 1.91 -9.98
C THR A 41 0.14 1.87 -11.10
N TYR A 42 0.31 2.98 -11.79
CA TYR A 42 1.29 3.16 -12.86
C TYR A 42 1.84 4.58 -12.83
N GLY A 43 3.15 4.71 -13.06
CA GLY A 43 3.82 5.96 -13.38
C GLY A 43 4.65 5.84 -14.66
N VAL A 44 4.82 6.94 -15.38
CA VAL A 44 5.56 6.98 -16.66
C VAL A 44 7.06 6.72 -16.50
N ASN A 45 7.60 7.00 -15.31
CA ASN A 45 8.99 6.77 -14.93
C ASN A 45 9.09 6.41 -13.42
N THR A 46 10.29 6.18 -12.91
CA THR A 46 10.52 5.77 -11.51
C THR A 46 9.94 6.75 -10.48
N GLU A 47 10.11 8.06 -10.66
CA GLU A 47 9.62 9.08 -9.73
C GLU A 47 8.09 9.11 -9.70
N HIS A 48 7.45 9.00 -10.87
CA HIS A 48 6.00 8.93 -10.96
C HIS A 48 5.44 7.60 -10.44
N CYS A 49 6.19 6.49 -10.59
CA CYS A 49 5.83 5.21 -10.00
C CYS A 49 5.83 5.27 -8.47
N ASP A 50 6.84 5.91 -7.86
CA ASP A 50 6.92 6.11 -6.41
C ASP A 50 5.72 6.90 -5.88
N VAL A 51 5.39 8.03 -6.51
CA VAL A 51 4.20 8.81 -6.15
C VAL A 51 2.91 8.01 -6.33
N ALA A 52 2.75 7.30 -7.45
CA ALA A 52 1.56 6.49 -7.71
C ALA A 52 1.40 5.34 -6.70
N ALA A 53 2.51 4.73 -6.27
CA ALA A 53 2.52 3.71 -5.22
C ALA A 53 2.03 4.28 -3.87
N ARG A 54 2.59 5.42 -3.42
CA ARG A 54 2.15 6.09 -2.19
C ARG A 54 0.67 6.45 -2.21
N ILE A 55 0.17 6.95 -3.34
CA ILE A 55 -1.27 7.24 -3.48
C ILE A 55 -2.09 5.95 -3.39
N GLY A 56 -1.64 4.89 -4.07
CA GLY A 56 -2.29 3.58 -4.00
C GLY A 56 -2.37 3.04 -2.57
N ASP A 57 -1.27 3.10 -1.83
CA ASP A 57 -1.21 2.62 -0.45
C ASP A 57 -2.09 3.45 0.48
N PHE A 58 -2.07 4.78 0.34
CA PHE A 58 -2.96 5.66 1.09
C PHE A 58 -4.44 5.32 0.84
N LEU A 59 -4.83 5.14 -0.43
CA LEU A 59 -6.20 4.77 -0.78
C LEU A 59 -6.59 3.39 -0.21
N LYS A 60 -5.74 2.37 -0.37
CA LYS A 60 -6.01 1.02 0.13
C LYS A 60 -6.17 1.00 1.65
N TYR A 61 -5.22 1.61 2.37
CA TYR A 61 -5.07 1.34 3.80
C TYR A 61 -5.69 2.39 4.71
N GLU A 62 -5.67 3.65 4.31
CA GLU A 62 -6.23 4.75 5.10
C GLU A 62 -7.69 5.04 4.74
N ILE A 63 -8.05 4.89 3.47
CA ILE A 63 -9.41 5.19 2.99
C ILE A 63 -10.28 3.94 2.92
N MET A 64 -9.79 2.87 2.29
CA MET A 64 -10.56 1.65 2.07
C MET A 64 -10.44 0.64 3.21
N GLY A 65 -9.49 0.83 4.12
CA GLY A 65 -9.28 -0.05 5.28
C GLY A 65 -8.88 -1.48 4.90
N TRP A 66 -8.24 -1.68 3.74
CA TRP A 66 -7.72 -2.99 3.35
C TRP A 66 -6.73 -3.48 4.39
N ASP A 67 -6.84 -4.76 4.73
CA ASP A 67 -5.92 -5.35 5.68
C ASP A 67 -4.54 -5.45 5.02
N MET A 68 -3.52 -4.83 5.63
CA MET A 68 -2.12 -4.88 5.15
C MET A 68 -1.52 -6.29 5.26
N GLY A 69 -2.26 -7.26 5.83
CA GLY A 69 -1.74 -8.54 6.24
C GLY A 69 -0.81 -8.44 7.46
N GLY A 70 -0.78 -7.28 8.11
CA GLY A 70 0.00 -6.98 9.31
C GLY A 70 -0.90 -6.50 10.44
N SER A 71 -0.56 -6.89 11.66
CA SER A 71 -1.23 -6.43 12.87
C SER A 71 -1.13 -4.89 13.02
N PRO A 72 -1.95 -4.24 13.87
CA PRO A 72 -1.84 -2.80 14.13
C PRO A 72 -0.42 -2.34 14.52
N ALA A 73 0.37 -3.23 15.10
CA ALA A 73 1.77 -2.95 15.43
C ALA A 73 2.68 -2.91 14.19
N ASP A 74 2.36 -3.64 13.13
CA ASP A 74 3.10 -3.59 11.86
C ASP A 74 2.86 -2.24 11.15
N ARG A 75 1.68 -1.63 11.32
CA ARG A 75 1.41 -0.26 10.86
C ARG A 75 2.24 0.77 11.62
N VAL A 76 2.27 0.69 12.95
CA VAL A 76 3.08 1.59 13.78
C VAL A 76 4.57 1.42 13.47
N LEU A 77 5.02 0.18 13.31
CA LEU A 77 6.41 -0.09 12.96
C LEU A 77 6.76 0.47 11.58
N SER A 78 5.90 0.26 10.58
CA SER A 78 6.10 0.82 9.24
C SER A 78 6.13 2.35 9.23
N GLU A 79 5.24 3.02 9.98
CA GLU A 79 5.28 4.49 10.13
C GLU A 79 6.56 4.97 10.84
N LEU A 80 7.01 4.25 11.87
CA LEU A 80 8.26 4.57 12.58
C LEU A 80 9.51 4.30 11.73
N MET A 81 9.45 3.36 10.80
CA MET A 81 10.50 3.05 9.83
C MET A 81 10.56 4.06 8.69
N ASP A 82 9.39 4.51 8.21
CA ASP A 82 9.28 5.50 7.12
C ASP A 82 9.64 6.91 7.60
N ARG A 83 9.26 7.27 8.84
CA ARG A 83 9.87 8.40 9.52
C ARG A 83 11.34 8.02 9.78
N ARG A 84 12.29 8.91 9.50
CA ARG A 84 13.75 8.72 9.65
C ARG A 84 14.25 8.35 11.08
N LEU A 85 13.35 7.97 11.99
CA LEU A 85 13.65 7.61 13.37
C LEU A 85 14.31 6.24 13.50
N LEU A 86 14.06 5.30 12.57
CA LEU A 86 14.61 3.95 12.68
C LEU A 86 15.64 3.58 11.58
N ASN A 87 15.78 4.36 10.51
CA ASN A 87 16.79 4.08 9.46
C ASN A 87 18.25 4.23 9.93
N ASP A 88 18.48 4.87 11.07
CA ASP A 88 19.81 4.98 11.71
C ASP A 88 20.02 3.93 12.83
N VAL A 89 19.09 2.99 12.99
CA VAL A 89 19.18 1.93 13.99
C VAL A 89 19.86 0.71 13.39
N ASP A 90 20.82 0.16 14.13
CA ASP A 90 21.52 -1.07 13.78
C ASP A 90 20.55 -2.23 13.55
N ASP A 91 20.83 -3.07 12.54
CA ASP A 91 19.90 -4.09 12.09
C ASP A 91 19.59 -5.13 13.18
N ASP A 92 20.51 -5.31 14.12
CA ASP A 92 20.40 -6.23 15.25
C ASP A 92 19.44 -5.73 16.35
N LEU A 93 19.12 -4.42 16.37
CA LEU A 93 18.21 -3.81 17.36
C LEU A 93 16.74 -3.79 16.89
N TRP A 94 16.47 -4.05 15.61
CA TRP A 94 15.10 -4.12 15.07
C TRP A 94 14.17 -5.07 15.82
N PRO A 95 14.57 -6.31 16.16
CA PRO A 95 13.67 -7.26 16.81
C PRO A 95 13.26 -6.79 18.22
N GLU A 96 14.18 -6.18 18.96
CA GLU A 96 13.95 -5.65 20.31
C GLU A 96 13.00 -4.45 20.25
N ILE A 97 13.22 -3.51 19.32
CA ILE A 97 12.40 -2.31 19.16
C ILE A 97 10.99 -2.68 18.69
N ALA A 98 10.87 -3.55 17.68
CA ALA A 98 9.56 -4.01 17.20
C ALA A 98 8.76 -4.64 18.35
N LYS A 99 9.41 -5.47 19.17
CA LYS A 99 8.79 -6.13 20.33
C LYS A 99 8.36 -5.12 21.41
N ALA A 100 9.17 -4.09 21.67
CA ALA A 100 8.83 -3.03 22.62
C ALA A 100 7.64 -2.18 22.15
N VAL A 101 7.60 -1.82 20.86
CA VAL A 101 6.50 -1.08 20.25
C VAL A 101 5.21 -1.90 20.28
N ILE A 102 5.26 -3.17 19.87
CA ILE A 102 4.11 -4.11 19.95
C ILE A 102 3.54 -4.15 21.38
N LYS A 103 4.41 -4.27 22.38
CA LYS A 103 4.01 -4.32 23.79
C LYS A 103 3.33 -3.01 24.23
N ALA A 104 3.90 -1.86 23.88
CA ALA A 104 3.34 -0.55 24.24
C ALA A 104 1.96 -0.29 23.60
N VAL A 105 1.73 -0.79 22.38
CA VAL A 105 0.46 -0.60 21.66
C VAL A 105 -0.64 -1.53 22.17
N ARG A 106 -0.29 -2.73 22.66
CA ARG A 106 -1.27 -3.75 23.08
C ARG A 106 -1.69 -3.66 24.55
N GLY A 107 -1.00 -2.87 25.38
CA GLY A 107 -1.23 -2.78 26.82
C GLY A 107 -0.42 -3.81 27.61
#